data_AF-A0A7Y0KRY4-F1
#
_entry.id   AF-A0A7Y0KRY4-F1
#
_cell.length_a   1.000
_cell.length_b   1.000
_cell.length_c   1.000
_cell.angle_alpha   90.00
_cell.angle_beta   90.00
_cell.angle_gamma   90.00
#
_symmetry.space_group_name_H-M   'P 1'
#
loop_
_entity.id
_entity.type
_entity.pdbx_description
1 polymer ?
#
loop_
_entity_poly.entity_id
_entity_poly.type
_entity_poly.pdbx_seq_one_letter_code
_entity_poly.pdbx_strand_id
1 'polypeptide(L)'
;MRTSPIPAESVEIRFDDISDALAAIRNGECVVVVDDERRENEGDLICAAQFATPEQINFMATEARGLICLAMQGSRLDQLDLPLMVDRNTDANQTAFTVSIDAGPEKGVSTGISAEDRARTIQVALHPETRPRDLRRPGHIFPLRASQGGVLKRAGHTESAVDLSQLAGLAPAGVICEIQNSDGSMARLPQLQNYARRWGLKLINIADLIRYRLENERFVYRQATAELPSLFGSFQAIGYLNGLDGSEHIALVKGDPRELKEPVLVRMHSECLTGDAFGSLRCDCRPQLEAALARIEQEGEGVVVYLRQEGRGIGLINKLKAYSLQDGGLDTVEANESLGFPADLRNYGVGAQILTDLGIHRLRLLTNNPRKIAGLGGYGLQVESRVPLVICPGDHNAAYLAVKREKLGHLMDAGKSENQAPEVGPFVVVAWDGEVNGETLAKLRTRAHDWATSNELELIAESSPRLLALWDRPLFVWRVCPRVKTSSEVSSNLLKKASLELLLQELIQWSGSRRIGLLRTDRAEQAMHPPQDLKREERSLAALFKDDSSPLKDWDASSFPNLILWS
;
A
#
# COMPACT_ATOMS: atom_id res chain seq x y z
N MET A 1 53.98 18.25 -9.78
CA MET A 1 52.63 18.63 -10.25
C MET A 1 51.77 17.39 -10.22
N ARG A 2 50.84 17.29 -9.25
CA ARG A 2 49.81 16.24 -9.24
C ARG A 2 48.70 16.72 -10.18
N THR A 3 48.49 16.02 -11.28
CA THR A 3 47.35 16.26 -12.17
C THR A 3 46.09 15.80 -11.46
N SER A 4 45.17 16.73 -11.21
CA SER A 4 43.83 16.44 -10.69
C SER A 4 43.10 15.46 -11.62
N PRO A 5 42.31 14.52 -11.09
CA PRO A 5 41.46 13.67 -11.92
C PRO A 5 40.42 14.54 -12.63
N ILE A 6 40.28 14.33 -13.94
CA ILE A 6 39.21 14.90 -14.74
C ILE A 6 37.88 14.36 -14.17
N PRO A 7 36.89 15.20 -13.83
CA PRO A 7 35.59 14.71 -13.38
C PRO A 7 34.98 13.88 -14.50
N ALA A 8 34.59 12.64 -14.20
CA ALA A 8 33.86 11.80 -15.13
C ALA A 8 32.58 12.55 -15.52
N GLU A 9 32.43 12.88 -16.81
CA GLU A 9 31.19 13.43 -17.34
C GLU A 9 30.05 12.48 -16.94
N SER A 10 29.07 13.02 -16.22
CA SER A 10 27.85 12.29 -15.85
C SER A 10 27.02 12.08 -17.11
N VAL A 11 27.34 11.04 -17.88
CA VAL A 11 26.53 10.61 -19.02
C VAL A 11 25.18 10.18 -18.47
N GLU A 12 24.13 10.88 -18.87
CA GLU A 12 22.77 10.54 -18.49
C GLU A 12 22.43 9.15 -19.05
N ILE A 13 22.13 8.21 -18.14
CA ILE A 13 21.82 6.83 -18.52
C ILE A 13 20.38 6.78 -18.97
N ARG A 14 20.17 6.45 -20.26
CA ARG A 14 18.85 6.32 -20.87
C ARG A 14 18.57 4.87 -21.22
N PHE A 15 17.42 4.38 -20.76
CA PHE A 15 16.85 3.10 -21.14
C PHE A 15 15.99 3.25 -22.40
N ASP A 16 15.92 2.19 -23.20
CA ASP A 16 15.01 2.06 -24.34
C ASP A 16 13.59 1.72 -23.87
N ASP A 17 12.59 2.00 -24.70
CA ASP A 17 11.20 1.64 -24.42
C ASP A 17 11.01 0.11 -24.47
N ILE A 18 10.17 -0.43 -23.57
CA ILE A 18 9.89 -1.87 -23.53
C ILE A 18 9.30 -2.36 -24.86
N SER A 19 8.48 -1.56 -25.54
CA SER A 19 7.94 -1.89 -26.86
C SER A 19 9.02 -2.15 -27.91
N ASP A 20 10.13 -1.40 -27.87
CA ASP A 20 11.27 -1.57 -28.77
C ASP A 20 12.01 -2.87 -28.47
N ALA A 21 12.23 -3.16 -27.18
CA ALA A 21 12.85 -4.41 -26.77
C ALA A 21 11.99 -5.63 -27.15
N LEU A 22 10.67 -5.54 -27.02
CA LEU A 22 9.75 -6.60 -27.47
C LEU A 22 9.78 -6.80 -28.99
N ALA A 23 9.94 -5.72 -29.77
CA ALA A 23 10.12 -5.82 -31.22
C ALA A 23 11.45 -6.51 -31.57
N ALA A 24 12.55 -6.15 -30.91
CA ALA A 24 13.86 -6.79 -31.08
C ALA A 24 13.79 -8.30 -30.77
N ILE A 25 13.22 -8.67 -29.62
CA ILE A 25 13.01 -10.09 -29.23
C ILE A 25 12.17 -10.83 -30.27
N ARG A 26 11.09 -10.20 -30.77
CA ARG A 26 10.23 -10.78 -31.82
C ARG A 26 10.98 -11.02 -33.14
N ASN A 27 11.97 -10.18 -33.45
CA ASN A 27 12.82 -10.31 -34.62
C ASN A 27 13.99 -11.30 -34.41
N GLY A 28 14.10 -11.93 -33.24
CA GLY A 28 15.16 -12.86 -32.91
C GLY A 28 16.46 -12.20 -32.45
N GLU A 29 16.44 -10.91 -32.16
CA GLU A 29 17.58 -10.17 -31.63
C GLU A 29 17.73 -10.38 -30.12
N CYS A 30 18.93 -10.08 -29.59
CA CYS A 30 19.19 -10.05 -28.16
C CYS A 30 18.91 -8.65 -27.59
N VAL A 31 18.61 -8.57 -26.30
CA VAL A 31 18.49 -7.32 -25.54
C VAL A 31 19.30 -7.40 -24.25
N VAL A 32 19.73 -6.26 -23.73
CA VAL A 32 20.37 -6.15 -22.42
C VAL A 32 19.31 -5.78 -21.39
N VAL A 33 19.18 -6.59 -20.35
CA VAL A 33 18.26 -6.32 -19.24
C VAL A 33 19.07 -6.14 -17.97
N VAL A 34 18.77 -5.08 -17.22
CA VAL A 34 19.41 -4.80 -15.92
C VAL A 34 18.41 -4.87 -14.78
N ASP A 35 18.86 -5.37 -13.65
CA ASP A 35 18.07 -5.38 -12.41
C ASP A 35 18.34 -4.16 -11.53
N ASP A 36 17.72 -4.12 -10.34
CA ASP A 36 17.89 -3.02 -9.39
C ASP A 36 19.31 -3.02 -8.79
N GLU A 37 19.89 -1.83 -8.59
CA GLU A 37 21.24 -1.66 -8.00
C GLU A 37 21.39 -2.32 -6.61
N ARG A 38 20.27 -2.58 -5.91
CA ARG A 38 20.24 -3.22 -4.59
C ARG A 38 20.04 -4.73 -4.63
N ARG A 39 19.87 -5.31 -5.83
CA ARG A 39 19.72 -6.76 -6.04
C ARG A 39 21.04 -7.36 -6.52
N GLU A 40 21.21 -7.68 -7.81
CA GLU A 40 22.48 -8.18 -8.36
C GLU A 40 23.34 -7.02 -8.89
N ASN A 41 22.71 -5.91 -9.30
CA ASN A 41 23.36 -4.77 -9.95
C ASN A 41 24.15 -5.23 -11.20
N GLU A 42 23.52 -6.12 -11.97
CA GLU A 42 24.09 -6.81 -13.11
C GLU A 42 23.22 -6.65 -14.35
N GLY A 43 23.78 -6.98 -15.50
CA GLY A 43 23.07 -6.97 -16.76
C GLY A 43 23.24 -8.28 -17.49
N ASP A 44 22.12 -8.82 -17.96
CA ASP A 44 22.06 -10.05 -18.72
C ASP A 44 21.76 -9.75 -20.19
N LEU A 45 22.45 -10.48 -21.07
CA LEU A 45 22.06 -10.60 -22.45
C LEU A 45 20.93 -11.63 -22.56
N ILE A 46 19.78 -11.23 -23.10
CA ILE A 46 18.57 -12.04 -23.19
C ILE A 46 18.12 -12.17 -24.65
N CYS A 47 17.80 -13.39 -25.10
CA CYS A 47 17.05 -13.61 -26.33
C CYS A 47 15.97 -14.67 -26.15
N ALA A 48 14.97 -14.69 -27.04
CA ALA A 48 13.95 -15.73 -27.03
C ALA A 48 14.56 -17.09 -27.41
N ALA A 49 14.33 -18.11 -26.60
CA ALA A 49 15.04 -19.37 -26.72
C ALA A 49 14.73 -20.12 -28.02
N GLN A 50 13.54 -19.91 -28.60
CA GLN A 50 13.16 -20.49 -29.89
C GLN A 50 14.01 -19.98 -31.06
N PHE A 51 14.68 -18.83 -30.90
CA PHE A 51 15.55 -18.25 -31.90
C PHE A 51 17.03 -18.51 -31.62
N ALA A 52 17.38 -19.24 -30.57
CA ALA A 52 18.77 -19.50 -30.20
C ALA A 52 19.54 -20.22 -31.33
N THR A 53 20.47 -19.48 -31.94
CA THR A 53 21.38 -19.96 -32.99
C THR A 53 22.79 -20.23 -32.43
N PRO A 54 23.61 -21.08 -33.09
CA PRO A 54 25.02 -21.25 -32.73
C PRO A 54 25.77 -19.92 -32.68
N GLU A 55 25.48 -18.98 -33.58
CA GLU A 55 26.09 -17.65 -33.63
C GLU A 55 25.76 -16.84 -32.38
N GLN A 56 24.50 -16.84 -31.91
CA GLN A 56 24.10 -16.16 -30.68
C GLN A 56 24.69 -16.80 -29.44
N ILE A 57 24.74 -18.13 -29.37
CA ILE A 57 25.36 -18.85 -28.24
C ILE A 57 26.87 -18.58 -28.20
N ASN A 58 27.52 -18.51 -29.37
CA ASN A 58 28.92 -18.11 -29.45
C ASN A 58 29.10 -16.66 -28.99
N PHE A 59 28.25 -15.74 -29.46
CA PHE A 59 28.26 -14.33 -29.04
C PHE A 59 28.10 -14.18 -27.53
N MET A 60 27.14 -14.89 -26.91
CA MET A 60 26.99 -14.97 -25.46
C MET A 60 28.29 -15.46 -24.80
N ALA A 61 28.88 -16.55 -25.29
CA ALA A 61 30.08 -17.11 -24.69
C ALA A 61 31.33 -16.21 -24.81
N THR A 62 31.45 -15.41 -25.87
CA THR A 62 32.65 -14.60 -26.15
C THR A 62 32.52 -13.15 -25.70
N GLU A 63 31.33 -12.56 -25.81
CA GLU A 63 31.07 -11.14 -25.55
C GLU A 63 30.29 -10.88 -24.26
N ALA A 64 29.44 -11.82 -23.79
CA ALA A 64 28.85 -11.73 -22.45
C ALA A 64 29.71 -12.49 -21.42
N ARG A 65 30.18 -13.70 -21.75
CA ARG A 65 31.13 -14.54 -20.96
C ARG A 65 30.59 -15.09 -19.64
N GLY A 66 29.34 -14.78 -19.29
CA GLY A 66 28.62 -15.38 -18.17
C GLY A 66 28.19 -16.82 -18.41
N LEU A 67 27.33 -17.31 -17.52
CA LEU A 67 26.78 -18.65 -17.60
C LEU A 67 25.56 -18.66 -18.51
N ILE A 68 25.62 -19.40 -19.60
CA ILE A 68 24.47 -19.53 -20.52
C ILE A 68 23.41 -20.42 -19.88
N CYS A 69 22.28 -19.80 -19.54
CA CYS A 69 21.17 -20.46 -18.90
C CYS A 69 19.91 -20.45 -19.79
N LEU A 70 19.04 -21.44 -19.61
CA LEU A 70 17.77 -21.56 -20.32
C LEU A 70 16.62 -21.31 -19.34
N ALA A 71 16.10 -20.08 -19.31
CA ALA A 71 14.94 -19.73 -18.51
C ALA A 71 13.66 -20.28 -19.13
N MET A 72 12.84 -21.00 -18.37
CA MET A 72 11.63 -21.65 -18.85
C MET A 72 10.48 -21.56 -17.85
N GLN A 73 9.26 -21.58 -18.37
CA GLN A 73 8.07 -21.77 -17.54
C GLN A 73 8.11 -23.16 -16.84
N GLY A 74 7.73 -23.17 -15.56
CA GLY A 74 7.76 -24.38 -14.73
C GLY A 74 7.01 -25.57 -15.30
N SER A 75 5.85 -25.36 -15.93
CA SER A 75 5.04 -26.44 -16.53
C SER A 75 5.81 -27.22 -17.60
N ARG A 76 6.69 -26.56 -18.37
CA ARG A 76 7.51 -27.23 -19.37
C ARG A 76 8.65 -28.02 -18.73
N LEU A 77 9.26 -27.48 -17.68
CA LEU A 77 10.28 -28.19 -16.91
C LEU A 77 9.69 -29.44 -16.24
N ASP A 78 8.46 -29.35 -15.74
CA ASP A 78 7.73 -30.48 -15.13
C ASP A 78 7.45 -31.59 -16.17
N GLN A 79 7.03 -31.22 -17.40
CA GLN A 79 6.85 -32.18 -18.51
C GLN A 79 8.15 -32.90 -18.90
N LEU A 80 9.28 -32.21 -18.80
CA LEU A 80 10.60 -32.73 -19.13
C LEU A 80 11.27 -33.47 -17.97
N ASP A 81 10.63 -33.55 -16.80
CA ASP A 81 11.19 -34.12 -15.57
C ASP A 81 12.55 -33.48 -15.22
N LEU A 82 12.54 -32.15 -15.11
CA LEU A 82 13.69 -31.33 -14.74
C LEU A 82 13.46 -30.70 -13.36
N PRO A 83 13.72 -31.46 -12.27
CA PRO A 83 13.60 -30.93 -10.91
C PRO A 83 14.70 -29.90 -10.63
N LEU A 84 14.50 -29.10 -9.58
CA LEU A 84 15.54 -28.22 -9.04
C LEU A 84 16.79 -29.05 -8.68
N MET A 85 17.97 -28.49 -8.91
CA MET A 85 19.22 -29.24 -8.71
C MET A 85 19.58 -29.46 -7.22
N VAL A 86 19.00 -28.65 -6.33
CA VAL A 86 19.23 -28.68 -4.88
C VAL A 86 17.89 -28.67 -4.15
N ASP A 87 17.77 -29.48 -3.10
CA ASP A 87 16.55 -29.55 -2.28
C ASP A 87 16.34 -28.29 -1.43
N ARG A 88 17.44 -27.67 -0.98
CA ARG A 88 17.43 -26.43 -0.19
C ARG A 88 18.32 -25.40 -0.86
N ASN A 89 17.69 -24.46 -1.55
CA ASN A 89 18.40 -23.34 -2.17
C ASN A 89 18.88 -22.35 -1.11
N THR A 90 20.19 -22.13 -1.01
CA THR A 90 20.82 -21.18 -0.10
C THR A 90 21.34 -19.93 -0.80
N ASP A 91 21.09 -19.79 -2.10
CA ASP A 91 21.40 -18.57 -2.84
C ASP A 91 20.61 -17.37 -2.28
N ALA A 92 21.24 -16.20 -2.22
CA ALA A 92 20.62 -14.98 -1.71
C ALA A 92 19.42 -14.57 -2.58
N ASN A 93 19.53 -14.78 -3.90
CA ASN A 93 18.49 -14.45 -4.87
C ASN A 93 17.53 -15.60 -5.17
N GLN A 94 17.74 -16.76 -4.54
CA GLN A 94 16.97 -17.98 -4.73
C GLN A 94 16.84 -18.37 -6.22
N THR A 95 17.91 -18.19 -7.00
CA THR A 95 17.93 -18.53 -8.44
C THR A 95 17.66 -20.03 -8.63
N ALA A 96 16.61 -20.34 -9.39
CA ALA A 96 15.99 -21.66 -9.41
C ALA A 96 16.58 -22.58 -10.48
N PHE A 97 17.85 -22.95 -10.33
CA PHE A 97 18.52 -23.91 -11.20
C PHE A 97 17.88 -25.30 -11.13
N THR A 98 17.62 -25.88 -12.30
CA THR A 98 17.33 -27.31 -12.45
C THR A 98 18.61 -28.09 -12.66
N VAL A 99 18.50 -29.42 -12.68
CA VAL A 99 19.56 -30.29 -13.21
C VAL A 99 19.98 -29.81 -14.61
N SER A 100 21.30 -29.76 -14.87
CA SER A 100 21.82 -29.36 -16.18
C SER A 100 21.56 -30.45 -17.23
N ILE A 101 21.44 -30.01 -18.49
CA ILE A 101 21.01 -30.87 -19.60
C ILE A 101 21.89 -30.71 -20.84
N ASP A 102 21.98 -31.79 -21.60
CA ASP A 102 22.37 -31.83 -23.02
C ASP A 102 21.36 -32.67 -23.79
N ALA A 103 21.12 -32.37 -25.07
CA ALA A 103 20.43 -33.32 -25.92
C ALA A 103 21.35 -34.52 -26.25
N GLY A 104 20.75 -35.65 -26.64
CA GLY A 104 21.54 -36.81 -27.05
C GLY A 104 22.12 -36.72 -28.48
N PRO A 105 23.09 -37.58 -28.83
CA PRO A 105 23.64 -37.78 -30.17
C PRO A 105 22.58 -38.13 -31.20
N GLU A 106 21.50 -38.80 -30.78
CA GLU A 106 20.32 -39.05 -31.63
C GLU A 106 19.61 -37.76 -32.07
N LYS A 107 19.87 -36.65 -31.38
CA LYS A 107 19.41 -35.30 -31.75
C LYS A 107 20.52 -34.46 -32.40
N GLY A 108 21.71 -35.01 -32.62
CA GLY A 108 22.84 -34.32 -33.26
C GLY A 108 23.79 -33.58 -32.30
N VAL A 109 23.76 -33.89 -31.00
CA VAL A 109 24.68 -33.29 -30.01
C VAL A 109 25.83 -34.24 -29.69
N SER A 110 27.05 -33.72 -29.68
CA SER A 110 28.27 -34.50 -29.43
C SER A 110 28.68 -34.48 -27.95
N THR A 111 29.53 -33.52 -27.57
CA THR A 111 30.01 -33.32 -26.20
C THR A 111 29.14 -32.39 -25.40
N GLY A 112 28.27 -31.60 -26.05
CA GLY A 112 27.33 -30.69 -25.40
C GLY A 112 27.82 -29.24 -25.31
N ILE A 113 29.14 -29.00 -25.29
CA ILE A 113 29.71 -27.69 -24.92
C ILE A 113 29.84 -26.70 -26.07
N SER A 114 29.90 -27.18 -27.32
CA SER A 114 30.04 -26.29 -28.48
C SER A 114 28.84 -25.34 -28.60
N ALA A 115 29.00 -24.22 -29.30
CA ALA A 115 27.88 -23.32 -29.52
C ALA A 115 26.74 -24.00 -30.29
N GLU A 116 27.08 -24.89 -31.24
CA GLU A 116 26.14 -25.70 -31.99
C GLU A 116 25.40 -26.71 -31.11
N ASP A 117 26.13 -27.45 -30.26
CA ASP A 117 25.56 -28.44 -29.35
C ASP A 117 24.63 -27.79 -28.30
N ARG A 118 25.02 -26.64 -27.76
CA ARG A 118 24.23 -25.85 -26.81
C ARG A 118 22.96 -25.28 -27.44
N ALA A 119 23.07 -24.67 -28.63
CA ALA A 119 21.91 -24.19 -29.38
C ALA A 119 20.95 -25.34 -29.70
N ARG A 120 21.49 -26.49 -30.13
CA ARG A 120 20.70 -27.69 -30.42
C ARG A 120 19.99 -28.23 -29.18
N THR A 121 20.66 -28.27 -28.03
CA THR A 121 20.06 -28.66 -26.75
C THR A 121 18.88 -27.76 -26.38
N ILE A 122 19.02 -26.44 -26.52
CA ILE A 122 17.95 -25.47 -26.27
C ILE A 122 16.75 -25.74 -27.17
N GLN A 123 16.97 -25.94 -28.48
CA GLN A 123 15.90 -26.27 -29.44
C GLN A 123 15.18 -27.58 -29.07
N VAL A 124 15.92 -28.61 -28.68
CA VAL A 124 15.34 -29.89 -28.24
C VAL A 124 14.50 -29.70 -26.98
N ALA A 125 14.98 -28.96 -25.99
CA ALA A 125 14.21 -28.69 -24.77
C ALA A 125 12.88 -27.96 -25.05
N LEU A 126 12.84 -27.07 -26.04
CA LEU A 126 11.63 -26.34 -26.43
C LEU A 126 10.65 -27.15 -27.27
N HIS A 127 11.12 -28.14 -28.02
CA HIS A 127 10.31 -28.85 -28.99
C HIS A 127 9.13 -29.59 -28.30
N PRO A 128 7.86 -29.32 -28.64
CA PRO A 128 6.69 -29.82 -27.88
C PRO A 128 6.69 -31.32 -27.61
N GLU A 129 7.10 -32.13 -28.61
CA GLU A 129 7.15 -33.59 -28.53
C GLU A 129 8.35 -34.17 -27.75
N THR A 130 9.29 -33.34 -27.30
CA THR A 130 10.45 -33.81 -26.54
C THR A 130 10.00 -34.42 -25.22
N ARG A 131 10.56 -35.60 -24.92
CA ARG A 131 10.30 -36.38 -23.72
C ARG A 131 11.52 -36.30 -22.78
N PRO A 132 11.35 -36.58 -21.48
CA PRO A 132 12.46 -36.57 -20.52
C PRO A 132 13.71 -37.37 -20.93
N ARG A 133 13.52 -38.46 -21.68
CA ARG A 133 14.59 -39.37 -22.15
C ARG A 133 15.45 -38.80 -23.28
N ASP A 134 14.96 -37.77 -23.98
CA ASP A 134 15.68 -37.11 -25.07
C ASP A 134 16.75 -36.14 -24.55
N LEU A 135 16.76 -35.89 -23.23
CA LEU A 135 17.69 -35.01 -22.53
C LEU A 135 18.53 -35.83 -21.56
N ARG A 136 19.84 -35.70 -21.69
CA ARG A 136 20.85 -36.28 -20.78
C ARG A 136 21.06 -35.36 -19.60
N ARG A 137 21.42 -35.95 -18.45
CA ARG A 137 21.71 -35.26 -17.20
C ARG A 137 22.98 -35.91 -16.60
N PRO A 138 24.00 -35.14 -16.18
CA PRO A 138 24.15 -33.70 -16.37
C PRO A 138 24.41 -33.32 -17.84
N GLY A 139 24.49 -32.03 -18.12
CA GLY A 139 24.96 -31.46 -19.39
C GLY A 139 25.43 -30.01 -19.25
N HIS A 140 25.45 -29.25 -20.35
CA HIS A 140 26.12 -27.94 -20.45
C HIS A 140 25.16 -26.76 -20.67
N ILE A 141 23.86 -27.02 -20.80
CA ILE A 141 22.81 -26.00 -20.63
C ILE A 141 22.24 -26.11 -19.22
N PHE A 142 22.03 -24.95 -18.59
CA PHE A 142 21.52 -24.85 -17.22
C PHE A 142 20.10 -24.27 -17.24
N PRO A 143 19.05 -25.10 -17.18
CA PRO A 143 17.70 -24.58 -17.17
C PRO A 143 17.38 -23.92 -15.82
N LEU A 144 16.58 -22.85 -15.91
CA LEU A 144 16.12 -22.05 -14.77
C LEU A 144 14.60 -22.05 -14.75
N ARG A 145 14.00 -22.33 -13.59
CA ARG A 145 12.55 -22.29 -13.39
C ARG A 145 12.10 -20.87 -13.11
N ALA A 146 11.37 -20.26 -14.04
CA ALA A 146 10.71 -18.98 -13.81
C ALA A 146 9.53 -19.14 -12.83
N SER A 147 9.39 -18.17 -11.94
CA SER A 147 8.28 -18.06 -10.99
C SER A 147 6.96 -17.82 -11.72
N GLN A 148 5.89 -18.47 -11.26
CA GLN A 148 4.56 -18.18 -11.78
C GLN A 148 4.19 -16.71 -11.49
N GLY A 149 3.76 -15.99 -12.52
CA GLY A 149 3.53 -14.55 -12.47
C GLY A 149 4.70 -13.70 -13.00
N GLY A 150 5.87 -14.29 -13.27
CA GLY A 150 6.99 -13.60 -13.90
C GLY A 150 7.55 -12.47 -13.04
N VAL A 151 7.95 -11.36 -13.68
CA VAL A 151 8.57 -10.21 -12.99
C VAL A 151 7.65 -9.53 -11.99
N LEU A 152 6.33 -9.74 -12.12
CA LEU A 152 5.35 -9.25 -11.15
C LEU A 152 5.41 -10.01 -9.82
N LYS A 153 5.99 -11.23 -9.81
CA LYS A 153 6.19 -12.05 -8.60
C LYS A 153 7.63 -12.05 -8.12
N ARG A 154 8.59 -12.18 -9.03
CA ARG A 154 10.04 -12.14 -8.75
C ARG A 154 10.74 -11.30 -9.82
N ALA A 155 11.31 -10.17 -9.42
CA ALA A 155 12.02 -9.24 -10.30
C ALA A 155 13.44 -9.75 -10.63
N GLY A 156 13.56 -10.86 -11.36
CA GLY A 156 14.83 -11.45 -11.77
C GLY A 156 14.99 -11.58 -13.28
N HIS A 157 16.23 -11.80 -13.75
CA HIS A 157 16.54 -12.01 -15.16
C HIS A 157 15.87 -13.27 -15.73
N THR A 158 15.75 -14.33 -14.92
CA THR A 158 15.00 -15.55 -15.26
C THR A 158 13.56 -15.25 -15.66
N GLU A 159 12.83 -14.53 -14.81
CA GLU A 159 11.44 -14.13 -15.09
C GLU A 159 11.37 -13.17 -16.28
N SER A 160 12.31 -12.24 -16.38
CA SER A 160 12.36 -11.26 -17.47
C SER A 160 12.49 -11.93 -18.84
N ALA A 161 13.31 -12.98 -18.95
CA ALA A 161 13.49 -13.72 -20.20
C ALA A 161 12.23 -14.44 -20.67
N VAL A 162 11.50 -15.06 -19.74
CA VAL A 162 10.23 -15.73 -20.01
C VAL A 162 9.16 -14.71 -20.37
N ASP A 163 9.05 -13.62 -19.60
CA ASP A 163 8.05 -12.57 -19.82
C ASP A 163 8.25 -11.82 -21.13
N LEU A 164 9.49 -11.42 -21.47
CA LEU A 164 9.79 -10.77 -22.74
C LEU A 164 9.42 -11.65 -23.93
N SER A 165 9.73 -12.95 -23.85
CA SER A 165 9.38 -13.91 -24.91
C SER A 165 7.86 -14.07 -25.03
N GLN A 166 7.15 -14.17 -23.91
CA GLN A 166 5.70 -14.30 -23.89
C GLN A 166 4.99 -13.02 -24.41
N LEU A 167 5.42 -11.84 -23.97
CA LEU A 167 4.91 -10.55 -24.43
C LEU A 167 5.22 -10.30 -25.92
N ALA A 168 6.31 -10.85 -26.44
CA ALA A 168 6.64 -10.82 -27.86
C ALA A 168 5.75 -11.78 -28.70
N GLY A 169 4.95 -12.64 -28.07
CA GLY A 169 4.11 -13.64 -28.74
C GLY A 169 4.84 -14.94 -29.08
N LEU A 170 5.93 -15.25 -28.37
CA LEU A 170 6.81 -16.39 -28.61
C LEU A 170 6.64 -17.46 -27.52
N ALA A 171 7.34 -18.59 -27.67
CA ALA A 171 7.40 -19.61 -26.62
C ALA A 171 7.90 -18.98 -25.29
N PRO A 172 7.30 -19.31 -24.12
CA PRO A 172 7.62 -18.71 -22.83
C PRO A 172 8.94 -19.28 -22.26
N ALA A 173 10.03 -19.01 -22.97
CA ALA A 173 11.38 -19.42 -22.63
C ALA A 173 12.41 -18.50 -23.30
N GLY A 174 13.47 -18.16 -22.56
CA GLY A 174 14.55 -17.31 -23.04
C GLY A 174 15.93 -17.87 -22.67
N VAL A 175 16.94 -17.48 -23.41
CA VAL A 175 18.34 -17.76 -23.08
C VAL A 175 18.93 -16.50 -22.47
N ILE A 176 19.58 -16.66 -21.31
CA ILE A 176 20.20 -15.56 -20.58
C ILE A 176 21.68 -15.84 -20.35
N CYS A 177 22.48 -14.78 -20.29
CA CYS A 177 23.90 -14.85 -19.99
C CYS A 177 24.38 -13.53 -19.40
N GLU A 178 24.95 -13.55 -18.20
CA GLU A 178 25.43 -12.35 -17.53
C GLU A 178 26.61 -11.72 -18.29
N ILE A 179 26.67 -10.39 -18.33
CA ILE A 179 27.71 -9.67 -19.08
C ILE A 179 28.90 -9.33 -18.18
N GLN A 180 30.07 -9.84 -18.54
CA GLN A 180 31.34 -9.60 -17.88
C GLN A 180 32.26 -8.69 -18.71
N ASN A 181 32.97 -7.81 -18.03
CA ASN A 181 34.10 -7.08 -18.57
C ASN A 181 35.23 -8.05 -18.97
N SER A 182 36.18 -7.57 -19.77
CA SER A 182 37.32 -8.38 -20.25
C SER A 182 38.29 -8.80 -19.15
N ASP A 183 38.25 -8.14 -18.00
CA ASP A 183 39.04 -8.50 -16.82
C ASP A 183 38.33 -9.53 -15.92
N GLY A 184 37.15 -10.01 -16.31
CA GLY A 184 36.34 -10.97 -15.55
C GLY A 184 35.48 -10.35 -14.46
N SER A 185 35.49 -9.02 -14.29
CA SER A 185 34.54 -8.33 -13.42
C SER A 185 33.16 -8.22 -14.08
N MET A 186 32.09 -8.19 -13.29
CA MET A 186 30.74 -8.00 -13.81
C MET A 186 30.55 -6.59 -14.36
N ALA A 187 29.92 -6.47 -15.54
CA ALA A 187 29.65 -5.18 -16.16
C ALA A 187 28.56 -4.43 -15.37
N ARG A 188 28.84 -3.19 -14.96
CA ARG A 188 27.88 -2.31 -14.30
C ARG A 188 27.20 -1.38 -15.29
N LEU A 189 26.14 -0.70 -14.86
CA LEU A 189 25.25 0.08 -15.72
C LEU A 189 25.96 1.01 -16.75
N PRO A 190 27.01 1.79 -16.40
CA PRO A 190 27.74 2.58 -17.40
C PRO A 190 28.46 1.73 -18.46
N GLN A 191 29.00 0.58 -18.08
CA GLN A 191 29.66 -0.36 -18.99
C GLN A 191 28.63 -1.08 -19.86
N LEU A 192 27.47 -1.43 -19.29
CA LEU A 192 26.35 -2.05 -19.99
C LEU A 192 25.75 -1.11 -21.06
N GLN A 193 25.67 0.20 -20.79
CA GLN A 193 25.29 1.18 -21.80
C GLN A 193 26.28 1.21 -22.97
N ASN A 194 27.57 1.18 -22.69
CA ASN A 194 28.60 1.12 -23.74
C ASN A 194 28.55 -0.20 -24.51
N TYR A 195 28.31 -1.32 -23.82
CA TYR A 195 28.14 -2.64 -24.42
C TYR A 195 26.94 -2.67 -25.38
N ALA A 196 25.77 -2.20 -24.92
CA ALA A 196 24.56 -2.13 -25.72
C ALA A 196 24.76 -1.26 -26.97
N ARG A 197 25.37 -0.07 -26.83
CA ARG A 197 25.69 0.79 -27.97
C ARG A 197 26.67 0.16 -28.95
N ARG A 198 27.73 -0.50 -28.46
CA ARG A 198 28.75 -1.16 -29.30
C ARG A 198 28.13 -2.22 -30.21
N TRP A 199 27.16 -2.97 -29.69
CA TRP A 199 26.54 -4.09 -30.39
C TRP A 199 25.17 -3.77 -30.99
N GLY A 200 24.69 -2.53 -30.87
CA GLY A 200 23.39 -2.10 -31.39
C GLY A 200 22.20 -2.75 -30.68
N LEU A 201 22.36 -3.12 -29.40
CA LEU A 201 21.34 -3.80 -28.61
C LEU A 201 20.49 -2.80 -27.83
N LYS A 202 19.23 -3.16 -27.57
CA LYS A 202 18.35 -2.42 -26.67
C LYS A 202 18.75 -2.63 -25.22
N LEU A 203 18.76 -1.56 -24.43
CA LEU A 203 19.05 -1.58 -22.98
C LEU A 203 17.78 -1.22 -22.21
N ILE A 204 17.24 -2.18 -21.46
CA ILE A 204 16.05 -2.00 -20.62
C ILE A 204 16.35 -2.39 -19.16
N ASN A 205 15.47 -2.00 -18.24
CA ASN A 205 15.52 -2.44 -16.86
C ASN A 205 14.25 -3.20 -16.46
N ILE A 206 14.36 -4.06 -15.44
CA ILE A 206 13.25 -4.88 -14.95
C ILE A 206 12.11 -4.01 -14.39
N ALA A 207 12.41 -2.85 -13.80
CA ALA A 207 11.38 -1.97 -13.23
C ALA A 207 10.43 -1.42 -14.30
N ASP A 208 10.94 -1.07 -15.48
CA ASP A 208 10.16 -0.61 -16.62
C ASP A 208 9.41 -1.78 -17.27
N LEU A 209 9.97 -2.99 -17.30
CA LEU A 209 9.24 -4.19 -17.72
C LEU A 209 8.06 -4.50 -16.78
N ILE A 210 8.26 -4.39 -15.46
CA ILE A 210 7.19 -4.51 -14.46
C ILE A 210 6.11 -3.47 -14.74
N ARG A 211 6.48 -2.19 -14.93
CA ARG A 211 5.53 -1.13 -15.25
C ARG A 211 4.75 -1.43 -16.53
N TYR A 212 5.44 -1.82 -17.59
CA TYR A 212 4.83 -2.17 -18.87
C TYR A 212 3.81 -3.31 -18.72
N ARG A 213 4.15 -4.39 -18.02
CA ARG A 213 3.21 -5.49 -17.76
C ARG A 213 2.00 -5.03 -16.96
N LEU A 214 2.21 -4.21 -15.94
CA LEU A 214 1.12 -3.69 -15.10
C LEU A 214 0.15 -2.79 -15.86
N GLU A 215 0.64 -2.02 -16.83
CA GLU A 215 -0.14 -1.13 -17.70
C GLU A 215 -0.90 -1.89 -18.81
N ASN A 216 -0.35 -3.02 -19.28
CA ASN A 216 -0.86 -3.73 -20.47
C ASN A 216 -1.58 -5.05 -20.15
N GLU A 217 -1.42 -5.60 -18.95
CA GLU A 217 -2.05 -6.86 -18.54
C GLU A 217 -3.06 -6.65 -17.42
N ARG A 218 -4.17 -7.40 -17.46
CA ARG A 218 -5.11 -7.49 -16.34
C ARG A 218 -4.89 -8.79 -15.59
N PHE A 219 -4.77 -8.69 -14.28
CA PHE A 219 -4.69 -9.85 -13.39
C PHE A 219 -5.55 -9.71 -12.14
N VAL A 220 -6.27 -8.59 -11.99
CA VAL A 220 -7.27 -8.41 -10.94
C VAL A 220 -8.66 -8.53 -11.55
N TYR A 221 -9.48 -9.44 -11.01
CA TYR A 221 -10.77 -9.80 -11.58
C TYR A 221 -11.89 -9.64 -10.56
N ARG A 222 -12.96 -8.93 -10.92
CA ARG A 222 -14.19 -8.84 -10.12
C ARG A 222 -14.82 -10.22 -9.97
N GLN A 223 -15.08 -10.66 -8.74
CA GLN A 223 -15.66 -11.97 -8.43
C GLN A 223 -17.06 -11.90 -7.83
N ALA A 224 -17.34 -10.88 -7.01
CA ALA A 224 -18.61 -10.77 -6.30
C ALA A 224 -19.01 -9.32 -6.07
N THR A 225 -20.30 -9.10 -5.86
CA THR A 225 -20.86 -7.80 -5.49
C THR A 225 -21.99 -7.98 -4.48
N ALA A 226 -22.06 -7.12 -3.48
CA ALA A 226 -23.10 -7.12 -2.44
C ALA A 226 -23.39 -5.71 -1.94
N GLU A 227 -24.61 -5.47 -1.47
CA GLU A 227 -24.93 -4.29 -0.67
C GLU A 227 -24.37 -4.45 0.75
N LEU A 228 -23.69 -3.42 1.24
CA LEU A 228 -23.07 -3.39 2.56
C LEU A 228 -23.60 -2.20 3.38
N PRO A 229 -24.70 -2.40 4.13
CA PRO A 229 -25.10 -1.44 5.15
C PRO A 229 -24.07 -1.43 6.28
N SER A 230 -23.62 -0.24 6.68
CA SER A 230 -22.58 -0.07 7.69
C SER A 230 -22.90 1.08 8.67
N LEU A 231 -22.13 1.17 9.74
CA LEU A 231 -22.19 2.29 10.69
C LEU A 231 -21.86 3.65 10.04
N PHE A 232 -21.26 3.65 8.85
CA PHE A 232 -20.85 4.84 8.12
C PHE A 232 -21.77 5.16 6.94
N GLY A 233 -22.84 4.38 6.73
CA GLY A 233 -23.71 4.51 5.55
C GLY A 233 -23.81 3.22 4.74
N SER A 234 -24.46 3.30 3.58
CA SER A 234 -24.64 2.16 2.65
C SER A 234 -23.66 2.24 1.49
N PHE A 235 -22.95 1.15 1.25
CA PHE A 235 -21.95 1.01 0.19
C PHE A 235 -22.23 -0.23 -0.64
N GLN A 236 -21.83 -0.21 -1.91
CA GLN A 236 -21.67 -1.42 -2.69
C GLN A 236 -20.27 -2.01 -2.43
N ALA A 237 -20.25 -3.23 -1.90
CA ALA A 237 -19.04 -4.02 -1.71
C ALA A 237 -18.76 -4.85 -2.96
N ILE A 238 -17.58 -4.66 -3.57
CA ILE A 238 -17.15 -5.39 -4.76
C ILE A 238 -15.87 -6.18 -4.41
N GLY A 239 -15.95 -7.50 -4.49
CA GLY A 239 -14.83 -8.41 -4.24
C GLY A 239 -14.00 -8.66 -5.50
N TYR A 240 -12.68 -8.60 -5.38
CA TYR A 240 -11.71 -8.81 -6.44
C TYR A 240 -10.74 -9.93 -6.08
N LEU A 241 -10.35 -10.74 -7.06
CA LEU A 241 -9.31 -11.78 -6.95
C LEU A 241 -8.09 -11.37 -7.77
N ASN A 242 -6.91 -11.43 -7.16
CA ASN A 242 -5.63 -11.33 -7.84
C ASN A 242 -5.24 -12.70 -8.40
N GLY A 243 -5.24 -12.85 -9.71
CA GLY A 243 -4.88 -14.10 -10.40
C GLY A 243 -3.40 -14.48 -10.28
N LEU A 244 -2.52 -13.60 -9.81
CA LEU A 244 -1.09 -13.89 -9.64
C LEU A 244 -0.77 -14.64 -8.35
N ASP A 245 -1.50 -14.36 -7.27
CA ASP A 245 -1.21 -14.92 -5.95
C ASP A 245 -2.45 -15.43 -5.20
N GLY A 246 -3.64 -15.32 -5.79
CA GLY A 246 -4.90 -15.75 -5.22
C GLY A 246 -5.41 -14.84 -4.09
N SER A 247 -4.78 -13.69 -3.85
CA SER A 247 -5.25 -12.76 -2.82
C SER A 247 -6.57 -12.11 -3.21
N GLU A 248 -7.42 -11.92 -2.21
CA GLU A 248 -8.73 -11.27 -2.38
C GLU A 248 -8.67 -9.83 -1.87
N HIS A 249 -9.37 -8.93 -2.53
CA HIS A 249 -9.46 -7.52 -2.17
C HIS A 249 -10.90 -7.04 -2.27
N ILE A 250 -11.19 -5.89 -1.66
CA ILE A 250 -12.54 -5.33 -1.69
C ILE A 250 -12.49 -3.84 -2.00
N ALA A 251 -13.39 -3.39 -2.87
CA ALA A 251 -13.71 -1.99 -3.05
C ALA A 251 -15.08 -1.71 -2.43
N LEU A 252 -15.17 -0.68 -1.59
CA LEU A 252 -16.41 -0.15 -1.05
C LEU A 252 -16.74 1.12 -1.83
N VAL A 253 -17.81 1.07 -2.61
CA VAL A 253 -18.22 2.15 -3.52
C VAL A 253 -19.47 2.82 -2.99
N LYS A 254 -19.44 4.15 -2.94
CA LYS A 254 -20.61 4.99 -2.69
C LYS A 254 -21.03 5.65 -4.01
N GLY A 255 -22.33 5.60 -4.31
CA GLY A 255 -22.88 5.97 -5.62
C GLY A 255 -22.95 4.77 -6.58
N ASP A 256 -23.39 5.01 -7.81
CA ASP A 256 -23.34 3.98 -8.87
C ASP A 256 -21.93 3.99 -9.49
N PRO A 257 -21.18 2.87 -9.46
CA PRO A 257 -19.87 2.76 -10.10
C PRO A 257 -19.84 3.21 -11.57
N ARG A 258 -20.95 3.12 -12.30
CA ARG A 258 -21.05 3.50 -13.73
C ARG A 258 -21.31 4.98 -13.95
N GLU A 259 -21.76 5.69 -12.92
CA GLU A 259 -22.16 7.10 -12.99
C GLU A 259 -21.27 8.01 -12.13
N LEU A 260 -20.14 7.48 -11.63
CA LEU A 260 -19.19 8.24 -10.84
C LEU A 260 -18.67 9.46 -11.63
N LYS A 261 -18.67 10.63 -10.99
CA LYS A 261 -18.23 11.90 -11.55
C LYS A 261 -16.79 12.18 -11.15
N GLU A 262 -15.93 12.17 -12.15
CA GLU A 262 -14.53 12.51 -11.96
C GLU A 262 -14.31 14.01 -11.66
N PRO A 263 -13.38 14.37 -10.75
CA PRO A 263 -12.45 13.48 -10.03
C PRO A 263 -13.06 12.82 -8.78
N VAL A 264 -13.03 11.49 -8.74
CA VAL A 264 -13.66 10.70 -7.67
C VAL A 264 -12.84 10.77 -6.39
N LEU A 265 -13.50 10.87 -5.23
CA LEU A 265 -12.83 10.82 -3.92
C LEU A 265 -12.44 9.36 -3.62
N VAL A 266 -11.14 9.08 -3.51
CA VAL A 266 -10.61 7.72 -3.37
C VAL A 266 -9.74 7.58 -2.13
N ARG A 267 -9.90 6.47 -1.41
CA ARG A 267 -9.02 6.02 -0.34
C ARG A 267 -8.38 4.69 -0.69
N MET A 268 -7.06 4.68 -0.85
CA MET A 268 -6.26 3.45 -0.90
C MET A 268 -5.84 3.01 0.50
N HIS A 269 -6.58 2.05 1.07
CA HIS A 269 -6.34 1.50 2.40
C HIS A 269 -5.59 0.16 2.31
N SER A 270 -4.52 0.03 3.10
CA SER A 270 -3.81 -1.23 3.27
C SER A 270 -4.33 -1.89 4.54
N GLU A 271 -4.72 -3.16 4.45
CA GLU A 271 -5.19 -3.96 5.58
C GLU A 271 -4.25 -3.85 6.78
N CYS A 272 -4.85 -3.67 7.94
CA CYS A 272 -4.19 -3.74 9.23
C CYS A 272 -5.10 -4.48 10.20
N LEU A 273 -5.06 -5.82 10.22
CA LEU A 273 -5.92 -6.67 11.05
C LEU A 273 -5.92 -6.22 12.52
N THR A 274 -4.73 -5.97 13.08
CA THR A 274 -4.59 -5.51 14.47
C THR A 274 -5.27 -4.17 14.73
N GLY A 275 -5.21 -3.24 13.77
CA GLY A 275 -5.86 -1.93 13.89
C GLY A 275 -7.34 -2.00 13.57
N ASP A 276 -7.64 -2.38 12.33
CA ASP A 276 -8.95 -2.34 11.69
C ASP A 276 -9.96 -3.27 12.41
N ALA A 277 -9.58 -4.52 12.70
CA ALA A 277 -10.48 -5.48 13.36
C ALA A 277 -10.40 -5.43 14.90
N PHE A 278 -9.19 -5.39 15.47
CA PHE A 278 -9.00 -5.50 16.93
C PHE A 278 -8.86 -4.16 17.67
N GLY A 279 -8.83 -3.04 16.96
CA GLY A 279 -8.77 -1.71 17.58
C GLY A 279 -7.42 -1.37 18.24
N SER A 280 -6.31 -1.88 17.72
CA SER A 280 -4.98 -1.58 18.25
C SER A 280 -4.68 -0.08 18.25
N LEU A 281 -4.30 0.44 19.41
CA LEU A 281 -3.88 1.83 19.61
C LEU A 281 -2.44 2.11 19.21
N ARG A 282 -1.66 1.09 18.82
CA ARG A 282 -0.27 1.23 18.35
C ARG A 282 -0.16 1.84 16.95
N CYS A 283 -1.28 1.86 16.21
CA CYS A 283 -1.37 2.45 14.89
C CYS A 283 -2.60 3.35 14.77
N ASP A 284 -2.71 4.05 13.65
CA ASP A 284 -3.80 4.94 13.32
C ASP A 284 -4.68 4.38 12.18
N CYS A 285 -4.53 3.11 11.82
CA CYS A 285 -5.18 2.52 10.64
C CYS A 285 -6.71 2.54 10.74
N ARG A 286 -7.26 2.09 11.88
CA ARG A 286 -8.71 2.04 12.08
C ARG A 286 -9.36 3.43 12.06
N PRO A 287 -8.90 4.42 12.86
CA PRO A 287 -9.44 5.77 12.77
C PRO A 287 -9.36 6.36 11.36
N GLN A 288 -8.29 6.08 10.60
CA GLN A 288 -8.21 6.49 9.20
C GLN A 288 -9.25 5.80 8.31
N LEU A 289 -9.50 4.50 8.48
CA LEU A 289 -10.51 3.79 7.71
C LEU A 289 -11.90 4.34 7.99
N GLU A 290 -12.25 4.49 9.26
CA GLU A 290 -13.54 5.01 9.71
C GLU A 290 -13.75 6.45 9.21
N ALA A 291 -12.75 7.32 9.33
CA ALA A 291 -12.80 8.69 8.83
C ALA A 291 -12.94 8.75 7.30
N ALA A 292 -12.28 7.87 6.56
CA ALA A 292 -12.41 7.81 5.10
C ALA A 292 -13.81 7.38 4.66
N LEU A 293 -14.38 6.34 5.31
CA LEU A 293 -15.74 5.87 5.03
C LEU A 293 -16.77 6.95 5.33
N ALA A 294 -16.68 7.59 6.50
CA ALA A 294 -17.57 8.70 6.87
C ALA A 294 -17.46 9.87 5.88
N ARG A 295 -16.24 10.21 5.44
CA ARG A 295 -16.04 11.31 4.49
C ARG A 295 -16.62 11.01 3.10
N ILE A 296 -16.47 9.79 2.62
CA ILE A 296 -17.05 9.35 1.34
C ILE A 296 -18.57 9.30 1.41
N GLU A 297 -19.15 8.86 2.54
CA GLU A 297 -20.59 8.92 2.74
C GLU A 297 -21.11 10.36 2.67
N GLN A 298 -20.43 11.30 3.34
CA GLN A 298 -20.78 12.73 3.34
C GLN A 298 -20.72 13.36 1.93
N GLU A 299 -19.75 12.95 1.12
CA GLU A 299 -19.63 13.42 -0.27
C GLU A 299 -20.76 12.85 -1.15
N GLY A 300 -21.35 11.71 -0.75
CA GLY A 300 -22.38 10.99 -1.51
C GLY A 300 -21.85 10.16 -2.67
N GLU A 301 -20.54 10.24 -2.95
CA GLU A 301 -19.87 9.54 -4.03
C GLU A 301 -18.38 9.29 -3.67
N GLY A 302 -17.87 8.09 -3.93
CA GLY A 302 -16.44 7.79 -3.75
C GLY A 302 -16.12 6.32 -3.54
N VAL A 303 -14.83 6.01 -3.39
CA VAL A 303 -14.35 4.62 -3.30
C VAL A 303 -13.30 4.45 -2.19
N VAL A 304 -13.50 3.45 -1.33
CA VAL A 304 -12.42 2.90 -0.48
C VAL A 304 -11.97 1.58 -1.09
N VAL A 305 -10.72 1.51 -1.56
CA VAL A 305 -10.09 0.24 -1.95
C VAL A 305 -9.32 -0.30 -0.75
N TYR A 306 -9.77 -1.44 -0.23
CA TYR A 306 -9.12 -2.15 0.87
C TYR A 306 -8.28 -3.31 0.32
N LEU A 307 -6.97 -3.08 0.27
CA LEU A 307 -5.99 -4.05 -0.21
C LEU A 307 -5.52 -4.91 0.96
N ARG A 308 -5.67 -6.24 0.83
CA ARG A 308 -5.23 -7.24 1.82
C ARG A 308 -3.71 -7.45 1.77
N GLN A 309 -2.98 -6.42 2.19
CA GLN A 309 -1.51 -6.33 2.20
C GLN A 309 -1.00 -5.90 3.58
N GLU A 310 -1.21 -6.77 4.56
CA GLU A 310 -0.83 -6.57 5.96
C GLU A 310 0.67 -6.29 6.15
N GLY A 311 0.98 -5.45 7.14
CA GLY A 311 2.36 -5.17 7.56
C GLY A 311 3.19 -4.40 6.53
N ARG A 312 2.56 -3.71 5.58
CA ARG A 312 3.22 -3.14 4.38
C ARG A 312 3.74 -4.21 3.42
N GLY A 313 3.06 -5.36 3.35
CA GLY A 313 3.39 -6.46 2.44
C GLY A 313 4.23 -7.58 3.07
N ILE A 314 4.76 -7.41 4.29
CA ILE A 314 5.54 -8.47 4.97
C ILE A 314 4.65 -9.55 5.63
N GLY A 315 3.34 -9.30 5.70
CA GLY A 315 2.36 -10.19 6.32
C GLY A 315 2.25 -10.06 7.84
N LEU A 316 1.19 -10.66 8.40
CA LEU A 316 0.82 -10.53 9.81
C LEU A 316 1.92 -11.03 10.76
N ILE A 317 2.48 -12.21 10.50
CA ILE A 317 3.48 -12.83 11.39
C ILE A 317 4.74 -11.97 11.49
N ASN A 318 5.25 -11.47 10.37
CA ASN A 318 6.46 -10.65 10.37
C ASN A 318 6.21 -9.26 10.97
N LYS A 319 4.99 -8.71 10.80
CA LYS A 319 4.57 -7.51 11.54
C LYS A 319 4.61 -7.72 13.05
N LEU A 320 4.13 -8.86 13.55
CA LEU A 320 4.19 -9.16 14.99
C LEU A 320 5.62 -9.37 15.49
N LYS A 321 6.50 -9.99 14.68
CA LYS A 321 7.94 -10.03 14.98
C LYS A 321 8.54 -8.63 15.06
N ALA A 322 8.18 -7.74 14.13
CA ALA A 322 8.63 -6.35 14.16
C ALA A 322 8.13 -5.60 15.40
N TYR A 323 6.90 -5.89 15.86
CA TYR A 323 6.41 -5.36 17.13
C TYR A 323 7.20 -5.88 18.33
N SER A 324 7.56 -7.16 18.35
CA SER A 324 8.40 -7.71 19.43
C SER A 324 9.77 -7.05 19.48
N LEU A 325 10.35 -6.69 18.33
CA LEU A 325 11.60 -5.94 18.25
C LEU A 325 11.43 -4.49 18.70
N GLN A 326 10.31 -3.86 18.36
CA GLN A 326 9.97 -2.51 18.81
C GLN A 326 9.73 -2.44 20.32
N ASP A 327 9.10 -3.46 20.90
CA ASP A 327 8.96 -3.61 22.34
C ASP A 327 10.33 -3.73 23.04
N GLY A 328 11.35 -4.19 22.30
CA GLY A 328 12.76 -4.20 22.71
C GLY A 328 13.53 -2.89 22.46
N GLY A 329 12.88 -1.84 21.95
CA GLY A 329 13.43 -0.49 21.81
C GLY A 329 13.81 -0.06 20.38
N LEU A 330 13.67 -0.93 19.38
CA LEU A 330 13.91 -0.57 17.98
C LEU A 330 12.75 0.27 17.41
N ASP A 331 13.00 1.13 16.43
CA ASP A 331 11.90 1.77 15.70
C ASP A 331 11.32 0.87 14.59
N THR A 332 10.25 1.33 13.93
CA THR A 332 9.58 0.55 12.88
C THR A 332 10.44 0.26 11.65
N VAL A 333 11.35 1.16 11.28
CA VAL A 333 12.25 0.97 10.14
C VAL A 333 13.35 -0.01 10.54
N GLU A 334 13.98 0.22 11.69
CA GLU A 334 15.07 -0.62 12.21
C GLU A 334 14.60 -2.06 12.48
N ALA A 335 13.38 -2.23 13.02
CA ALA A 335 12.80 -3.54 13.24
C ALA A 335 12.56 -4.31 11.92
N ASN A 336 12.16 -3.62 10.84
CA ASN A 336 11.97 -4.25 9.54
C ASN A 336 13.32 -4.59 8.89
N GLU A 337 14.30 -3.69 8.96
CA GLU A 337 15.65 -3.92 8.46
C GLU A 337 16.31 -5.09 9.19
N SER A 338 16.16 -5.17 10.52
CA SER A 338 16.67 -6.29 11.32
C SER A 338 16.00 -7.63 10.98
N LEU A 339 14.77 -7.61 10.44
CA LEU A 339 14.07 -8.79 9.94
C LEU A 339 14.37 -9.08 8.46
N GLY A 340 15.21 -8.27 7.81
CA GLY A 340 15.61 -8.44 6.42
C GLY A 340 14.58 -7.95 5.40
N PHE A 341 13.64 -7.08 5.79
CA PHE A 341 12.61 -6.56 4.89
C PHE A 341 12.84 -5.07 4.55
N PRO A 342 12.60 -4.65 3.29
CA PRO A 342 12.53 -3.25 2.94
C PRO A 342 11.48 -2.49 3.74
N ALA A 343 11.67 -1.18 3.90
CA ALA A 343 10.77 -0.34 4.70
C ALA A 343 9.31 -0.26 4.18
N ASP A 344 9.08 -0.58 2.90
CA ASP A 344 7.76 -0.62 2.25
C ASP A 344 7.79 -1.56 1.03
N LEU A 345 6.98 -2.62 1.03
CA LEU A 345 6.85 -3.57 -0.08
C LEU A 345 5.49 -3.50 -0.77
N ARG A 346 4.70 -2.46 -0.49
CA ARG A 346 3.32 -2.36 -1.01
C ARG A 346 3.32 -2.18 -2.52
N ASN A 347 2.54 -3.00 -3.20
CA ASN A 347 2.29 -2.88 -4.63
C ASN A 347 0.90 -2.26 -4.84
N TYR A 348 0.87 -1.05 -5.42
CA TYR A 348 -0.37 -0.33 -5.70
C TYR A 348 -0.97 -0.67 -7.06
N GLY A 349 -0.32 -1.49 -7.89
CA GLY A 349 -0.84 -1.89 -9.20
C GLY A 349 -2.15 -2.67 -9.13
N VAL A 350 -2.32 -3.50 -8.09
CA VAL A 350 -3.62 -4.14 -7.79
C VAL A 350 -4.70 -3.08 -7.56
N GLY A 351 -4.39 -2.08 -6.74
CA GLY A 351 -5.30 -0.97 -6.46
C GLY A 351 -5.64 -0.17 -7.71
N ALA A 352 -4.66 0.06 -8.56
CA ALA A 352 -4.85 0.78 -9.81
C ALA A 352 -5.75 0.00 -10.79
N GLN A 353 -5.59 -1.32 -10.90
CA GLN A 353 -6.47 -2.16 -11.72
C GLN A 353 -7.89 -2.20 -11.18
N ILE A 354 -8.08 -2.21 -9.85
CA ILE A 354 -9.42 -2.09 -9.24
C ILE A 354 -10.07 -0.76 -9.64
N LEU A 355 -9.36 0.36 -9.53
CA LEU A 355 -9.91 1.67 -9.91
C LEU A 355 -10.20 1.74 -11.42
N THR A 356 -9.33 1.17 -12.25
CA THR A 356 -9.53 1.10 -13.70
C THR A 356 -10.74 0.22 -14.06
N ASP A 357 -10.98 -0.90 -13.35
CA ASP A 357 -12.17 -1.73 -13.52
C ASP A 357 -13.47 -1.01 -13.12
N LEU A 358 -13.37 -0.11 -12.14
CA LEU A 358 -14.46 0.80 -11.76
C LEU A 358 -14.65 1.97 -12.74
N GLY A 359 -13.82 2.08 -13.78
CA GLY A 359 -13.88 3.18 -14.75
C GLY A 359 -13.34 4.52 -14.23
N ILE A 360 -12.53 4.50 -13.16
CA ILE A 360 -11.95 5.70 -12.55
C ILE A 360 -10.56 5.94 -13.13
N HIS A 361 -10.37 7.12 -13.70
CA HIS A 361 -9.13 7.63 -14.28
C HIS A 361 -8.63 8.87 -13.56
N ARG A 362 -9.51 9.78 -13.14
CA ARG A 362 -9.15 10.99 -12.38
C ARG A 362 -9.68 10.92 -10.95
N LEU A 363 -8.81 11.19 -9.97
CA LEU A 363 -9.14 11.02 -8.56
C LEU A 363 -8.57 12.08 -7.63
N ARG A 364 -9.27 12.30 -6.51
CA ARG A 364 -8.79 13.04 -5.32
C ARG A 364 -8.42 12.01 -4.25
N LEU A 365 -7.14 11.95 -3.88
CA LEU A 365 -6.63 10.86 -3.03
C LEU A 365 -6.62 11.25 -1.54
N LEU A 366 -7.36 10.50 -0.71
CA LEU A 366 -7.35 10.60 0.75
C LEU A 366 -6.07 9.98 1.33
N THR A 367 -4.99 10.78 1.44
CA THR A 367 -3.68 10.31 1.93
C THR A 367 -2.83 11.39 2.61
N ASN A 368 -2.08 10.96 3.63
CA ASN A 368 -0.99 11.74 4.23
C ASN A 368 0.38 11.36 3.66
N ASN A 369 0.45 10.32 2.83
CA ASN A 369 1.71 9.82 2.27
C ASN A 369 1.86 10.28 0.81
N PRO A 370 2.84 11.14 0.50
CA PRO A 370 3.08 11.62 -0.87
C PRO A 370 3.59 10.52 -1.81
N ARG A 371 4.27 9.48 -1.31
CA ARG A 371 4.71 8.34 -2.13
C ARG A 371 3.55 7.53 -2.70
N LYS A 372 2.39 7.51 -2.03
CA LYS A 372 1.16 6.88 -2.56
C LYS A 372 0.65 7.56 -3.84
N ILE A 373 0.94 8.85 -4.02
CA ILE A 373 0.54 9.62 -5.21
C ILE A 373 1.38 9.18 -6.41
N ALA A 374 2.71 9.16 -6.24
CA ALA A 374 3.63 8.71 -7.28
C ALA A 374 3.36 7.26 -7.70
N GLY A 375 3.05 6.39 -6.73
CA GLY A 375 2.74 4.98 -6.98
C GLY A 375 1.43 4.71 -7.72
N LEU A 376 0.52 5.67 -7.89
CA LEU A 376 -0.70 5.49 -8.70
C LEU A 376 -0.57 6.15 -10.09
N GLY A 377 0.23 7.20 -10.21
CA GLY A 377 0.43 7.94 -11.48
C GLY A 377 0.97 7.07 -12.62
N GLY A 378 1.78 6.06 -12.31
CA GLY A 378 2.35 5.12 -13.30
C GLY A 378 1.40 4.03 -13.79
N TYR A 379 0.09 4.17 -13.60
CA TYR A 379 -0.92 3.19 -14.02
C TYR A 379 -2.05 3.84 -14.83
N GLY A 380 -1.77 4.98 -15.47
CA GLY A 380 -2.79 5.74 -16.21
C GLY A 380 -3.84 6.43 -15.33
N LEU A 381 -3.61 6.50 -14.01
CA LEU A 381 -4.46 7.23 -13.07
C LEU A 381 -3.91 8.64 -12.82
N GLN A 382 -4.76 9.65 -12.98
CA GLN A 382 -4.43 11.04 -12.71
C GLN A 382 -4.90 11.44 -11.31
N VAL A 383 -3.95 11.63 -10.39
CA VAL A 383 -4.23 12.16 -9.06
C VAL A 383 -4.29 13.69 -9.13
N GLU A 384 -5.49 14.27 -9.11
CA GLU A 384 -5.69 15.72 -9.29
C GLU A 384 -5.35 16.52 -8.04
N SER A 385 -5.70 15.98 -6.88
CA SER A 385 -5.37 16.60 -5.60
C SER A 385 -5.21 15.56 -4.50
N ARG A 386 -4.39 15.92 -3.52
CA ARG A 386 -4.26 15.20 -2.26
C ARG A 386 -5.24 15.80 -1.26
N VAL A 387 -6.09 14.96 -0.68
CA VAL A 387 -6.97 15.34 0.43
C VAL A 387 -6.36 14.77 1.72
N PRO A 388 -5.94 15.61 2.68
CA PRO A 388 -5.39 15.14 3.95
C PRO A 388 -6.40 14.32 4.75
N LEU A 389 -5.92 13.32 5.48
CA LEU A 389 -6.72 12.50 6.39
C LEU A 389 -5.97 12.35 7.71
N VAL A 390 -5.88 13.44 8.46
CA VAL A 390 -5.07 13.54 9.68
C VAL A 390 -5.84 13.00 10.87
N ILE A 391 -5.21 12.09 11.62
CA ILE A 391 -5.72 11.57 12.89
C ILE A 391 -4.84 12.11 14.00
N CYS A 392 -5.45 12.66 15.05
CA CYS A 392 -4.72 13.13 16.22
C CYS A 392 -3.95 11.97 16.88
N PRO A 393 -2.63 12.11 17.13
CA PRO A 393 -1.84 11.10 17.81
C PRO A 393 -2.33 10.85 19.24
N GLY A 394 -2.42 9.59 19.65
CA GLY A 394 -2.61 9.19 21.05
C GLY A 394 -1.30 8.75 21.71
N ASP A 395 -1.33 8.51 23.02
CA ASP A 395 -0.14 8.16 23.82
C ASP A 395 0.62 6.93 23.28
N HIS A 396 -0.09 5.97 22.67
CA HIS A 396 0.48 4.72 22.16
C HIS A 396 1.04 4.79 20.73
N ASN A 397 0.71 5.82 19.94
CA ASN A 397 1.12 5.92 18.54
C ASN A 397 1.83 7.23 18.18
N ALA A 398 1.99 8.17 19.13
CA ALA A 398 2.68 9.43 18.89
C ALA A 398 4.11 9.24 18.33
N ALA A 399 4.92 8.38 18.95
CA ALA A 399 6.26 8.05 18.47
C ALA A 399 6.23 7.40 17.08
N TYR A 400 5.28 6.48 16.83
CA TYR A 400 5.10 5.83 15.53
C TYR A 400 4.73 6.83 14.42
N LEU A 401 3.85 7.80 14.71
CA LEU A 401 3.46 8.84 13.76
C LEU A 401 4.59 9.85 13.52
N ALA A 402 5.39 10.16 14.54
CA ALA A 402 6.60 10.98 14.39
C ALA A 402 7.61 10.32 13.43
N VAL A 403 7.86 9.01 13.59
CA VAL A 403 8.73 8.25 12.66
C VAL A 403 8.18 8.26 11.23
N LYS A 404 6.85 8.12 11.04
CA LYS A 404 6.24 8.24 9.72
C LYS A 404 6.48 9.60 9.07
N ARG A 405 6.42 10.67 9.85
CA ARG A 405 6.68 12.04 9.38
C ARG A 405 8.16 12.21 9.01
N GLU A 406 9.06 11.88 9.94
CA GLU A 406 10.48 12.19 9.86
C GLU A 406 11.24 11.27 8.89
N LYS A 407 11.00 9.95 8.96
CA LYS A 407 11.74 8.96 8.18
C LYS A 407 11.02 8.54 6.89
N LEU A 408 9.69 8.62 6.85
CA LEU A 408 8.88 8.14 5.72
C LEU A 408 8.21 9.26 4.91
N GLY A 409 8.45 10.52 5.28
CA GLY A 409 7.99 11.70 4.54
C GLY A 409 6.47 11.90 4.56
N HIS A 410 5.75 11.38 5.57
CA HIS A 410 4.32 11.62 5.70
C HIS A 410 4.05 13.10 6.03
N LEU A 411 3.16 13.73 5.25
CA LEU A 411 2.65 15.08 5.48
C LEU A 411 1.54 15.00 6.53
N MET A 412 1.94 15.13 7.79
CA MET A 412 1.05 15.11 8.97
C MET A 412 0.53 16.50 9.35
N ASP A 413 1.00 17.56 8.68
CA ASP A 413 0.47 18.89 8.88
C ASP A 413 -0.98 18.89 8.37
N ALA A 414 -1.94 18.95 9.29
CA ALA A 414 -3.23 19.54 8.99
C ALA A 414 -2.89 20.88 8.35
N GLY A 415 -3.19 21.03 7.07
CA GLY A 415 -2.71 22.18 6.32
C GLY A 415 -2.94 23.43 7.15
N LYS A 416 -1.87 24.20 7.39
CA LYS A 416 -2.05 25.64 7.46
C LYS A 416 -2.56 26.02 6.07
N SER A 417 -3.86 25.82 5.86
CA SER A 417 -4.59 26.62 4.90
C SER A 417 -4.34 28.04 5.37
N GLU A 418 -3.63 28.82 4.57
CA GLU A 418 -3.31 30.23 4.85
C GLU A 418 -4.57 31.12 4.98
N ASN A 419 -5.77 30.54 5.15
CA ASN A 419 -7.05 31.22 5.26
C ASN A 419 -8.00 30.67 6.35
N GLN A 420 -7.55 29.89 7.33
CA GLN A 420 -8.41 29.58 8.49
C GLN A 420 -8.20 30.60 9.62
N ALA A 421 -9.27 31.36 9.90
CA ALA A 421 -9.39 32.18 11.10
C ALA A 421 -9.14 31.31 12.35
N PRO A 422 -8.54 31.86 13.42
CA PRO A 422 -8.33 31.12 14.66
C PRO A 422 -9.65 30.52 15.16
N GLU A 423 -9.67 29.21 15.47
CA GLU A 423 -10.81 28.60 16.15
C GLU A 423 -10.98 29.27 17.52
N VAL A 424 -12.06 30.05 17.68
CA VAL A 424 -12.35 30.76 18.91
C VAL A 424 -13.11 29.81 19.84
N GLY A 425 -12.49 29.45 20.98
CA GLY A 425 -13.14 28.64 22.02
C GLY A 425 -14.38 29.32 22.63
N PRO A 426 -15.15 28.61 23.47
CA PRO A 426 -14.78 27.37 24.16
C PRO A 426 -15.06 26.10 23.35
N PHE A 427 -14.17 25.11 23.46
CA PHE A 427 -14.35 23.75 22.97
C PHE A 427 -14.95 22.89 24.07
N VAL A 428 -16.01 22.16 23.73
CA VAL A 428 -16.81 21.41 24.71
C VAL A 428 -16.94 19.96 24.30
N VAL A 429 -16.71 19.06 25.26
CA VAL A 429 -16.95 17.63 25.14
C VAL A 429 -17.99 17.23 26.16
N VAL A 430 -19.01 16.50 25.72
CA VAL A 430 -20.08 15.96 26.55
C VAL A 430 -20.00 14.45 26.54
N ALA A 431 -20.04 13.85 27.72
CA ALA A 431 -20.13 12.41 27.90
C ALA A 431 -21.50 12.02 28.45
N TRP A 432 -22.03 10.89 28.01
CA TRP A 432 -23.28 10.33 28.52
C TRP A 432 -23.11 8.84 28.81
N ASP A 433 -23.59 8.41 29.97
CA ASP A 433 -23.60 7.03 30.40
C ASP A 433 -24.93 6.66 31.07
N GLY A 434 -25.38 5.43 30.85
CA GLY A 434 -26.69 4.97 31.32
C GLY A 434 -26.90 3.47 31.22
N GLU A 435 -27.97 2.97 31.85
CA GLU A 435 -28.37 1.56 31.76
C GLU A 435 -29.35 1.34 30.62
N VAL A 436 -28.82 0.93 29.47
CA VAL A 436 -29.61 0.68 28.27
C VAL A 436 -29.14 -0.58 27.54
N ASN A 437 -30.06 -1.25 26.85
CA ASN A 437 -29.73 -2.38 25.97
C ASN A 437 -29.24 -1.89 24.59
N GLY A 438 -28.66 -2.80 23.79
CA GLY A 438 -28.05 -2.45 22.49
C GLY A 438 -29.02 -1.85 21.47
N GLU A 439 -30.27 -2.32 21.41
CA GLU A 439 -31.28 -1.77 20.49
C GLU A 439 -31.66 -0.33 20.87
N THR A 440 -31.81 -0.06 22.17
CA THR A 440 -32.11 1.28 22.70
C THR A 440 -30.93 2.23 22.47
N LEU A 441 -29.69 1.74 22.60
CA LEU A 441 -28.48 2.53 22.37
C LEU A 441 -28.40 3.11 20.95
N ALA A 442 -28.73 2.30 19.92
CA ALA A 442 -28.74 2.75 18.53
C ALA A 442 -29.80 3.85 18.29
N LYS A 443 -30.99 3.69 18.89
CA LYS A 443 -32.07 4.69 18.82
C LYS A 443 -31.67 6.00 19.51
N LEU A 444 -31.03 5.92 20.68
CA LEU A 444 -30.55 7.10 21.42
C LEU A 444 -29.47 7.86 20.64
N ARG A 445 -28.55 7.16 19.96
CA ARG A 445 -27.54 7.81 19.10
C ARG A 445 -28.19 8.59 17.97
N THR A 446 -29.17 7.98 17.29
CA THR A 446 -29.92 8.63 16.20
C THR A 446 -30.67 9.86 16.73
N ARG A 447 -31.39 9.69 17.84
CA ARG A 447 -32.08 10.77 18.56
C ARG A 447 -31.14 11.93 18.91
N ALA A 448 -29.94 11.64 19.40
CA ALA A 448 -28.93 12.65 19.74
C ALA A 448 -28.55 13.50 18.53
N HIS A 449 -28.29 12.84 17.39
CA HIS A 449 -27.87 13.51 16.17
C HIS A 449 -29.01 14.33 15.54
N ASP A 450 -30.23 13.79 15.51
CA ASP A 450 -31.43 14.47 15.02
C ASP A 450 -31.78 15.69 15.90
N TRP A 451 -31.68 15.54 17.22
CA TRP A 451 -31.88 16.63 18.17
C TRP A 451 -30.84 17.72 17.99
N ALA A 452 -29.55 17.37 17.88
CA ALA A 452 -28.48 18.34 17.67
C ALA A 452 -28.67 19.10 16.35
N THR A 453 -28.99 18.37 15.28
CA THR A 453 -29.32 18.91 13.96
C THR A 453 -30.44 19.94 14.03
N SER A 454 -31.50 19.66 14.81
CA SER A 454 -32.67 20.53 15.01
C SER A 454 -32.36 21.77 15.86
N ASN A 455 -31.31 21.71 16.69
CA ASN A 455 -30.87 22.79 17.58
C ASN A 455 -29.61 23.51 17.08
N GLU A 456 -29.29 23.38 15.79
CA GLU A 456 -28.13 24.02 15.14
C GLU A 456 -26.76 23.62 15.75
N LEU A 457 -26.68 22.40 16.27
CA LEU A 457 -25.47 21.77 16.77
C LEU A 457 -25.06 20.58 15.90
N GLU A 458 -23.78 20.24 15.98
CA GLU A 458 -23.19 19.01 15.45
C GLU A 458 -22.50 18.26 16.60
N LEU A 459 -22.80 16.97 16.72
CA LEU A 459 -22.18 16.08 17.69
C LEU A 459 -21.19 15.17 16.97
N ILE A 460 -19.91 15.36 17.24
CA ILE A 460 -18.82 14.57 16.66
C ILE A 460 -18.44 13.51 17.68
N ALA A 461 -18.66 12.24 17.37
CA ALA A 461 -18.35 11.14 18.28
C ALA A 461 -16.85 11.03 18.52
N GLU A 462 -16.46 10.94 19.79
CA GLU A 462 -15.07 10.83 20.21
C GLU A 462 -14.81 9.50 20.91
N SER A 463 -13.68 8.88 20.60
CA SER A 463 -13.30 7.58 21.17
C SER A 463 -11.87 7.58 21.73
N SER A 464 -11.32 8.76 22.00
CA SER A 464 -10.00 8.91 22.62
C SER A 464 -9.98 8.16 23.96
N PRO A 465 -9.05 7.20 24.18
CA PRO A 465 -8.95 6.45 25.42
C PRO A 465 -8.83 7.35 26.66
N ARG A 466 -8.17 8.50 26.51
CA ARG A 466 -7.96 9.49 27.57
C ARG A 466 -9.26 10.21 27.94
N LEU A 467 -10.08 10.57 26.95
CA LEU A 467 -11.42 11.11 27.19
C LEU A 467 -12.34 10.07 27.82
N LEU A 468 -12.34 8.84 27.30
CA LEU A 468 -13.15 7.76 27.85
C LEU A 468 -12.77 7.48 29.32
N ALA A 469 -11.48 7.53 29.67
CA ALA A 469 -11.02 7.31 31.03
C ALA A 469 -11.46 8.41 32.02
N LEU A 470 -11.68 9.66 31.58
CA LEU A 470 -12.11 10.75 32.46
C LEU A 470 -13.45 10.47 33.16
N TRP A 471 -14.34 9.76 32.48
CA TRP A 471 -15.69 9.45 32.95
C TRP A 471 -15.94 7.95 33.07
N ASP A 472 -14.87 7.17 33.29
CA ASP A 472 -14.98 5.73 33.54
C ASP A 472 -15.74 4.99 32.42
N ARG A 473 -15.32 5.27 31.18
CA ARG A 473 -15.78 4.67 29.92
C ARG A 473 -17.29 4.80 29.69
N PRO A 474 -17.78 6.03 29.47
CA PRO A 474 -19.19 6.29 29.16
C PRO A 474 -19.60 5.66 27.83
N LEU A 475 -20.90 5.40 27.66
CA LEU A 475 -21.46 4.85 26.42
C LEU A 475 -21.34 5.81 25.22
N PHE A 476 -21.41 7.12 25.46
CA PHE A 476 -21.19 8.14 24.44
C PHE A 476 -20.23 9.23 24.93
N VAL A 477 -19.38 9.70 24.01
CA VAL A 477 -18.59 10.92 24.17
C VAL A 477 -18.71 11.69 22.86
N TRP A 478 -19.06 12.96 22.95
CA TRP A 478 -19.21 13.84 21.79
C TRP A 478 -18.48 15.14 22.01
N ARG A 479 -17.73 15.58 21.00
CA ARG A 479 -17.37 16.98 20.85
C ARG A 479 -18.57 17.73 20.28
N VAL A 480 -18.94 18.84 20.92
CA VAL A 480 -20.10 19.64 20.55
C VAL A 480 -19.64 20.85 19.74
N CYS A 481 -20.15 20.98 18.52
CA CYS A 481 -19.81 22.09 17.62
C CYS A 481 -21.09 22.82 17.18
N PRO A 482 -21.03 24.15 16.97
CA PRO A 482 -22.10 24.86 16.28
C PRO A 482 -22.14 24.44 14.81
N ARG A 483 -23.34 24.25 14.25
CA ARG A 483 -23.49 23.82 12.86
C ARG A 483 -23.29 25.01 11.92
N VAL A 484 -22.28 24.92 11.05
CA VAL A 484 -21.95 25.98 10.08
C VAL A 484 -22.68 25.72 8.75
N LYS A 485 -23.54 26.65 8.32
CA LYS A 485 -24.31 26.51 7.06
C LYS A 485 -23.51 26.98 5.84
N THR A 486 -22.56 27.91 6.00
CA THR A 486 -21.70 28.44 4.93
C THR A 486 -20.30 28.80 5.43
N SER A 487 -19.27 28.72 4.57
CA SER A 487 -17.86 28.97 4.93
C SER A 487 -17.54 30.39 5.40
N SER A 488 -18.45 31.36 5.22
CA SER A 488 -18.28 32.76 5.65
C SER A 488 -18.72 33.04 7.09
N GLU A 489 -19.40 32.11 7.77
CA GLU A 489 -19.92 32.30 9.14
C GLU A 489 -18.99 31.75 10.25
N VAL A 490 -17.84 31.18 9.86
CA VAL A 490 -16.90 30.48 10.75
C VAL A 490 -16.35 31.38 11.86
N SER A 491 -16.24 32.69 11.62
CA SER A 491 -15.66 33.64 12.60
C SER A 491 -16.64 34.14 13.67
N SER A 492 -17.94 33.91 13.55
CA SER A 492 -18.95 34.48 14.47
C SER A 492 -19.79 33.46 15.25
N ASN A 493 -19.77 32.18 14.88
CA ASN A 493 -20.58 31.16 15.55
C ASN A 493 -19.84 30.56 16.74
N LEU A 494 -19.89 31.26 17.87
CA LEU A 494 -19.48 30.74 19.16
C LEU A 494 -20.55 29.77 19.70
N LEU A 495 -20.09 28.69 20.33
CA LEU A 495 -20.98 27.75 21.00
C LEU A 495 -21.71 28.45 22.15
N LYS A 496 -23.04 28.55 22.05
CA LYS A 496 -23.87 29.26 23.02
C LYS A 496 -24.09 28.41 24.27
N LYS A 497 -23.90 29.00 25.45
CA LYS A 497 -24.23 28.40 26.75
C LYS A 497 -25.64 27.79 26.77
N ALA A 498 -26.65 28.53 26.28
CA ALA A 498 -28.04 28.07 26.26
C ALA A 498 -28.23 26.77 25.45
N SER A 499 -27.53 26.62 24.33
CA SER A 499 -27.59 25.40 23.50
C SER A 499 -27.00 24.19 24.23
N LEU A 500 -25.95 24.40 25.03
CA LEU A 500 -25.38 23.35 25.88
C LEU A 500 -26.30 22.97 27.04
N GLU A 501 -26.97 23.93 27.66
CA GLU A 501 -27.94 23.66 28.72
C GLU A 501 -29.12 22.84 28.20
N LEU A 502 -29.64 23.17 27.01
CA LEU A 502 -30.66 22.38 26.33
C LEU A 502 -30.18 20.95 26.03
N LEU A 503 -28.92 20.78 25.61
CA LEU A 503 -28.36 19.45 25.35
C LEU A 503 -28.27 18.63 26.65
N LEU A 504 -27.79 19.24 27.74
CA LEU A 504 -27.72 18.56 29.04
C LEU A 504 -29.11 18.18 29.56
N GLN A 505 -30.11 19.04 29.35
CA GLN A 505 -31.52 18.79 29.68
C GLN A 505 -32.12 17.64 28.83
N GLU A 506 -31.81 17.58 27.55
CA GLU A 506 -32.23 16.48 26.68
C GLU A 506 -31.61 15.15 27.15
N LEU A 507 -30.32 15.14 27.44
CA LEU A 507 -29.58 13.94 27.85
C LEU A 507 -30.09 13.38 29.18
N ILE A 508 -30.44 14.23 30.16
CA ILE A 508 -30.95 13.74 31.44
C ILE A 508 -32.36 13.15 31.35
N GLN A 509 -33.15 13.55 30.35
CA GLN A 509 -34.49 12.99 30.12
C GLN A 509 -34.48 11.59 29.51
N TRP A 510 -33.32 11.09 29.05
CA TRP A 510 -33.23 9.75 28.50
C TRP A 510 -33.43 8.69 29.60
N SER A 511 -34.24 7.68 29.28
CA SER A 511 -34.48 6.56 30.19
C SER A 511 -33.17 5.82 30.48
N GLY A 512 -32.81 5.73 31.75
CA GLY A 512 -31.60 5.02 32.19
C GLY A 512 -30.36 5.91 32.34
N SER A 513 -30.45 7.23 32.13
CA SER A 513 -29.35 8.16 32.37
C SER A 513 -28.79 8.02 33.80
N ARG A 514 -27.50 7.72 33.91
CA ARG A 514 -26.78 7.59 35.19
C ARG A 514 -25.76 8.68 35.39
N ARG A 515 -24.95 8.95 34.37
CA ARG A 515 -23.87 9.92 34.46
C ARG A 515 -23.83 10.80 33.22
N ILE A 516 -23.61 12.08 33.43
CA ILE A 516 -23.37 13.05 32.37
C ILE A 516 -22.06 13.76 32.69
N GLY A 517 -21.18 13.87 31.72
CA GLY A 517 -19.90 14.55 31.85
C GLY A 517 -19.84 15.77 30.95
N LEU A 518 -19.16 16.83 31.40
CA LEU A 518 -18.85 17.98 30.56
C LEU A 518 -17.39 18.41 30.78
N LEU A 519 -16.64 18.51 29.69
CA LEU A 519 -15.30 19.07 29.64
C LEU A 519 -15.35 20.37 28.85
N ARG A 520 -14.84 21.46 29.42
CA ARG A 520 -14.68 22.75 28.77
C ARG A 520 -13.21 23.14 28.74
N THR A 521 -12.73 23.54 27.56
CA THR A 521 -11.39 24.09 27.38
C THR A 521 -11.40 25.23 26.37
N ASP A 522 -10.44 26.15 26.50
CA ASP A 522 -10.21 27.23 25.55
C ASP A 522 -9.24 26.83 24.43
N ARG A 523 -8.72 25.59 24.45
CA ARG A 523 -7.79 25.04 23.45
C ARG A 523 -8.35 23.77 22.79
N ALA A 524 -8.43 23.75 21.47
CA ALA A 524 -8.92 22.62 20.69
C ALA A 524 -8.20 21.30 21.03
N GLU A 525 -6.87 21.36 21.17
CA GLU A 525 -6.02 20.21 21.49
C GLU A 525 -6.42 19.54 22.82
N GLN A 526 -6.82 20.33 23.82
CA GLN A 526 -7.21 19.83 25.14
C GLN A 526 -8.60 19.18 25.15
N ALA A 527 -9.44 19.45 24.14
CA ALA A 527 -10.73 18.78 24.01
C ALA A 527 -10.53 17.31 23.62
N MET A 528 -9.41 16.98 22.98
CA MET A 528 -9.03 15.62 22.58
C MET A 528 -8.04 14.98 23.55
N HIS A 529 -7.14 15.80 24.11
CA HIS A 529 -6.08 15.43 25.02
C HIS A 529 -6.11 16.30 26.29
N PRO A 530 -7.12 16.09 27.15
CA PRO A 530 -7.25 16.85 28.39
C PRO A 530 -5.99 16.71 29.27
N PRO A 531 -5.48 17.81 29.85
CA PRO A 531 -4.29 17.76 30.68
C PRO A 531 -4.57 17.03 32.00
N GLN A 532 -3.52 16.62 32.72
CA GLN A 532 -3.67 15.85 33.96
C GLN A 532 -4.14 16.71 35.16
N ASP A 533 -4.00 18.02 35.07
CA ASP A 533 -4.28 19.01 36.12
C ASP A 533 -5.71 19.60 36.03
N LEU A 534 -6.65 18.89 35.39
CA LEU A 534 -8.03 19.33 35.28
C LEU A 534 -8.69 19.49 36.66
N LYS A 535 -9.31 20.66 36.89
CA LYS A 535 -10.19 20.89 38.03
C LYS A 535 -11.51 20.14 37.80
N ARG A 536 -11.66 19.01 38.49
CA ARG A 536 -12.87 18.18 38.50
C ARG A 536 -13.84 18.67 39.58
N GLU A 537 -15.10 18.84 39.20
CA GLU A 537 -16.21 19.07 40.12
C GLU A 537 -17.26 17.96 39.96
N GLU A 538 -17.69 17.36 41.07
CA GLU A 538 -18.79 16.39 41.09
C GLU A 538 -20.07 17.07 41.54
N ARG A 539 -21.15 16.83 40.81
CA ARG A 539 -22.48 17.39 41.06
C ARG A 539 -23.50 16.28 41.09
N SER A 540 -24.59 16.48 41.83
CA SER A 540 -25.72 15.56 41.78
C SER A 540 -26.40 15.61 40.43
N LEU A 541 -26.74 14.45 39.86
CA LEU A 541 -27.57 14.36 38.66
C LEU A 541 -28.91 15.11 38.80
N ALA A 542 -29.45 15.21 40.02
CA ALA A 542 -30.66 15.98 40.33
C ALA A 542 -30.54 17.49 40.03
N ALA A 543 -29.31 18.02 39.94
CA ALA A 543 -29.07 19.41 39.60
C ALA A 543 -29.41 19.75 38.14
N LEU A 544 -29.47 18.75 37.25
CA LEU A 544 -29.87 18.94 35.86
C LEU A 544 -31.41 18.98 35.67
N PHE A 545 -32.18 18.63 36.70
CA PHE A 545 -33.66 18.63 36.68
C PHE A 545 -34.30 19.94 37.19
N LYS A 546 -33.54 20.82 37.85
CA LYS A 546 -34.10 22.03 38.50
C LYS A 546 -34.07 23.23 37.54
N ASP A 547 -35.23 23.80 37.23
CA ASP A 547 -35.36 25.01 36.39
C ASP A 547 -34.83 26.29 37.07
N ASP A 548 -34.78 26.34 38.41
CA ASP A 548 -34.48 27.58 39.14
C ASP A 548 -32.99 27.97 39.21
N SER A 549 -32.06 27.12 38.72
CA SER A 549 -30.63 27.46 38.71
C SER A 549 -29.90 26.85 37.51
N SER A 550 -29.29 27.68 36.65
CA SER A 550 -28.61 27.20 35.43
C SER A 550 -27.47 26.23 35.78
N PRO A 551 -27.41 25.03 35.21
CA PRO A 551 -26.40 24.02 35.55
C PRO A 551 -24.98 24.45 35.15
N LEU A 552 -24.85 25.44 34.26
CA LEU A 552 -23.59 26.06 33.87
C LEU A 552 -23.47 27.47 34.46
N LYS A 553 -23.84 27.64 35.74
CA LYS A 553 -23.62 28.90 36.47
C LYS A 553 -22.13 29.26 36.42
N ASP A 554 -21.84 30.55 36.22
CA ASP A 554 -20.48 31.09 36.11
C ASP A 554 -19.68 30.53 34.91
N TRP A 555 -20.36 30.08 33.83
CA TRP A 555 -19.75 29.57 32.59
C TRP A 555 -18.61 30.44 32.06
N ASP A 556 -18.74 31.76 32.10
CA ASP A 556 -17.74 32.70 31.60
C ASP A 556 -16.67 33.08 32.64
N ALA A 557 -16.78 32.60 33.89
CA ALA A 557 -15.81 32.89 34.92
C ALA A 557 -14.52 32.07 34.74
N SER A 558 -13.37 32.69 35.02
CA SER A 558 -12.06 32.02 35.01
C SER A 558 -11.92 30.91 36.06
N SER A 559 -12.82 30.89 37.05
CA SER A 559 -12.90 29.86 38.10
C SER A 559 -13.78 28.66 37.72
N PHE A 560 -14.41 28.66 36.55
CA PHE A 560 -15.29 27.56 36.13
C PHE A 560 -14.50 26.25 36.04
N PRO A 561 -15.00 25.13 36.61
CA PRO A 561 -14.32 23.84 36.53
C PRO A 561 -14.20 23.40 35.07
N ASN A 562 -13.01 22.96 34.67
CA ASN A 562 -12.81 22.44 33.33
C ASN A 562 -13.51 21.10 33.12
N LEU A 563 -13.73 20.33 34.18
CA LEU A 563 -14.38 19.02 34.12
C LEU A 563 -15.51 18.94 35.16
N ILE A 564 -16.74 18.71 34.70
CA ILE A 564 -17.89 18.45 35.55
C ILE A 564 -18.38 17.03 35.32
N LEU A 565 -18.70 16.33 36.40
CA LEU A 565 -19.39 15.05 36.36
C LEU A 565 -20.67 15.14 37.18
N TRP A 566 -21.81 14.91 36.53
CA TRP A 566 -23.09 14.68 37.18
C TRP A 566 -23.30 13.18 37.34
N SER A 567 -23.51 12.71 38.57
CA SER A 567 -23.76 11.29 38.89
C SER A 567 -24.81 11.12 39.99
#